data_AF-O66635-F1
#
_entry.id   AF-O66635-F1
#
_cell.length_a   1.000
_cell.length_b   1.000
_cell.length_c   1.000
_cell.angle_alpha   90.00
_cell.angle_beta   90.00
_cell.angle_gamma   90.00
#
_symmetry.space_group_name_H-M   'P 1'
#
loop_
_entity.id
_entity.type
_entity.pdbx_description
1 polymer ?
#
loop_
_entity_poly.entity_id
_entity_poly.type
_entity_poly.pdbx_seq_one_letter_code
_entity_poly.pdbx_strand_id
1 'polypeptide(L)'
;MNDMSVQTRERIIKAAAKEFAEKGFYNTQISHIVESAGVARGTFYIYFKSKEEVFEEILKKVVEDLKERIKPVDISRDPVEQVKENVKRVIDYALENRELAKIILFRSCEPNYAKIIDCFFEDVVNLISRSLEKGIKLGILKPHDTEVVARVILGGVKEVIKSLICKRKLIQKKLRMNF
;
A
#
# COMPACT_ATOMS: atom_id res chain seq x y z
N MET A 1 4.06 16.46 22.13
CA MET A 1 5.09 15.93 21.21
C MET A 1 5.71 17.13 20.50
N ASN A 2 7.03 17.29 20.52
CA ASN A 2 7.70 18.49 19.98
C ASN A 2 7.61 18.48 18.44
N ASP A 3 7.24 19.58 17.78
CA ASP A 3 7.02 19.63 16.30
C ASP A 3 8.24 19.13 15.50
N MET A 4 9.45 19.42 16.00
CA MET A 4 10.72 18.96 15.41
C MET A 4 10.88 17.43 15.41
N SER A 5 10.26 16.74 16.38
CA SER A 5 10.30 15.29 16.50
C SER A 5 9.39 14.62 15.48
N VAL A 6 8.19 15.18 15.27
CA VAL A 6 7.24 14.73 14.26
C VAL A 6 7.84 14.90 12.86
N GLN A 7 8.41 16.08 12.57
CA GLN A 7 9.06 16.34 11.29
C GLN A 7 10.24 15.40 11.01
N THR A 8 11.03 15.05 12.03
CA THR A 8 12.16 14.12 11.86
C THR A 8 11.67 12.70 11.57
N ARG A 9 10.66 12.23 12.29
CA ARG A 9 10.03 10.94 12.04
C ARG A 9 9.50 10.83 10.60
N GLU A 10 8.79 11.84 10.12
CA GLU A 10 8.27 11.88 8.76
C GLU A 10 9.37 11.90 7.69
N ARG A 11 10.48 12.63 7.92
CA ARG A 11 11.62 12.62 7.01
C ARG A 11 12.22 11.22 6.87
N ILE A 12 12.37 10.49 7.98
CA ILE A 12 12.87 9.11 7.95
C ILE A 12 11.92 8.20 7.17
N ILE A 13 10.60 8.31 7.37
CA ILE A 13 9.60 7.53 6.64
C ILE A 13 9.66 7.83 5.13
N LYS A 14 9.70 9.11 4.75
CA LYS A 14 9.79 9.52 3.34
C LYS A 14 11.08 9.03 2.67
N ALA A 15 12.21 9.17 3.36
CA ALA A 15 13.50 8.67 2.88
C ALA A 15 13.48 7.15 2.72
N ALA A 16 12.96 6.41 3.70
CA ALA A 16 12.86 4.96 3.62
C ALA A 16 11.96 4.51 2.46
N ALA A 17 10.81 5.15 2.26
CA ALA A 17 9.94 4.85 1.12
C ALA A 17 10.66 5.04 -0.22
N LYS A 18 11.45 6.10 -0.35
CA LYS A 18 12.30 6.36 -1.54
C LYS A 18 13.37 5.30 -1.72
N GLU A 19 14.12 4.98 -0.67
CA GLU A 19 15.19 3.96 -0.74
C GLU A 19 14.63 2.57 -1.08
N PHE A 20 13.51 2.17 -0.48
CA PHE A 20 12.85 0.90 -0.80
C PHE A 20 12.33 0.88 -2.24
N ALA A 21 11.86 2.02 -2.76
CA ALA A 21 11.41 2.17 -4.14
C ALA A 21 12.56 2.00 -5.15
N GLU A 22 13.71 2.60 -4.88
CA GLU A 22 14.85 2.61 -5.79
C GLU A 22 15.67 1.31 -5.73
N LYS A 23 15.91 0.80 -4.52
CA LYS A 23 16.85 -0.31 -4.28
C LYS A 23 16.15 -1.62 -3.95
N GLY A 24 14.85 -1.57 -3.66
CA GLY A 24 14.10 -2.68 -3.08
C GLY A 24 14.30 -2.76 -1.56
N PHE A 25 13.36 -3.43 -0.88
CA PHE A 25 13.39 -3.60 0.57
C PHE A 25 14.68 -4.28 1.08
N TYR A 26 15.11 -5.33 0.38
CA TYR A 26 16.27 -6.15 0.78
C TYR A 26 17.59 -5.35 0.75
N ASN A 27 17.88 -4.69 -0.38
CA ASN A 27 19.14 -3.96 -0.56
C ASN A 27 19.20 -2.63 0.20
N THR A 28 18.09 -2.20 0.80
CA THR A 28 18.06 -0.97 1.59
C THR A 28 18.63 -1.23 2.98
N GLN A 29 19.65 -0.45 3.33
CA GLN A 29 20.27 -0.44 4.66
C GLN A 29 19.83 0.81 5.42
N ILE A 30 19.87 0.75 6.75
CA ILE A 30 19.57 1.92 7.62
C ILE A 30 20.49 3.10 7.27
N SER A 31 21.76 2.84 6.92
CA SER A 31 22.71 3.87 6.45
C SER A 31 22.17 4.67 5.26
N HIS A 32 21.60 3.99 4.25
CA HIS A 32 21.01 4.66 3.10
C HIS A 32 19.84 5.56 3.51
N ILE A 33 18.98 5.08 4.42
CA ILE A 33 17.80 5.81 4.89
C ILE A 33 18.23 7.07 5.64
N VAL A 34 19.20 6.97 6.55
CA VAL A 34 19.61 8.12 7.37
C VAL A 34 20.39 9.16 6.57
N GLU A 35 21.19 8.73 5.59
CA GLU A 35 21.85 9.61 4.63
C GLU A 35 20.81 10.36 3.79
N SER A 36 19.83 9.65 3.22
CA SER A 36 18.74 10.21 2.42
C SER A 36 17.82 11.14 3.24
N ALA A 37 17.62 10.87 4.52
CA ALA A 37 16.84 11.70 5.44
C ALA A 37 17.62 12.91 6.01
N GLY A 38 18.94 12.95 5.85
CA GLY A 38 19.80 13.97 6.44
C GLY A 38 19.80 13.94 7.98
N VAL A 39 19.84 12.74 8.57
CA VAL A 39 19.87 12.53 10.03
C VAL A 39 21.01 11.61 10.44
N ALA A 40 21.44 11.70 11.70
CA ALA A 40 22.45 10.78 12.22
C ALA A 40 21.87 9.38 12.47
N ARG A 41 22.71 8.34 12.40
CA ARG A 41 22.28 6.95 12.67
C ARG A 41 21.68 6.79 14.08
N GLY A 42 22.24 7.46 15.09
CA GLY A 42 21.66 7.47 16.44
C GLY A 42 20.24 8.05 16.48
N THR A 43 19.96 9.07 15.66
CA THR A 43 18.62 9.67 15.54
C THR A 43 17.60 8.68 14.98
N PHE A 44 17.99 7.80 14.05
CA PHE A 44 17.09 6.76 13.55
C PHE A 44 16.57 5.85 14.68
N TYR A 45 17.49 5.38 15.53
CA TYR A 45 17.15 4.46 16.62
C TYR A 45 16.33 5.08 17.76
N ILE A 46 16.18 6.41 17.78
CA ILE A 46 15.21 7.08 18.66
C ILE A 46 13.77 6.82 18.18
N TYR A 47 13.54 6.68 16.87
CA TYR A 47 12.22 6.54 16.28
C TYR A 47 11.87 5.13 15.85
N PHE A 48 12.86 4.35 15.40
CA PHE A 48 12.65 3.03 14.82
C PHE A 48 13.77 2.07 15.22
N LYS A 49 13.39 0.87 15.63
CA LYS A 49 14.30 -0.22 16.01
C LYS A 49 14.91 -0.91 14.80
N SER A 50 14.22 -0.87 13.66
CA SER A 50 14.65 -1.54 12.43
C SER A 50 14.05 -0.90 11.18
N LYS A 51 14.51 -1.31 9.99
CA LYS A 51 13.94 -0.86 8.71
C LYS A 51 12.57 -1.50 8.44
N GLU A 52 12.33 -2.68 9.02
CA GLU A 52 11.07 -3.40 9.03
C GLU A 52 10.00 -2.56 9.72
N GLU A 53 10.30 -1.98 10.89
CA GLU A 53 9.36 -1.10 11.61
C GLU A 53 9.02 0.15 10.79
N VAL A 54 10.01 0.75 10.10
CA VAL A 54 9.73 1.87 9.18
C VAL A 54 8.82 1.44 8.04
N PHE A 55 9.02 0.23 7.52
CA PHE A 55 8.20 -0.30 6.44
C PHE A 55 6.77 -0.60 6.89
N GLU A 56 6.57 -1.16 8.09
CA GLU A 56 5.25 -1.29 8.70
C GLU A 56 4.53 0.05 8.80
N GLU A 57 5.23 1.11 9.20
CA GLU A 57 4.65 2.47 9.28
C GLU A 57 4.30 3.04 7.90
N ILE A 58 5.09 2.76 6.87
CA ILE A 58 4.74 3.10 5.49
C ILE A 58 3.45 2.38 5.07
N LEU A 59 3.32 1.08 5.37
CA LEU A 59 2.11 0.31 5.03
C LEU A 59 0.88 0.76 5.82
N LYS A 60 1.03 1.13 7.10
CA LYS A 60 -0.06 1.72 7.88
C LYS A 60 -0.56 3.01 7.23
N LYS A 61 0.36 3.88 6.79
CA LYS A 61 0.01 5.11 6.06
C LYS A 61 -0.74 4.79 4.76
N VAL A 62 -0.34 3.74 4.03
CA VAL A 62 -1.09 3.29 2.84
C VAL A 62 -2.54 2.90 3.20
N VAL A 63 -2.74 2.16 4.29
CA VAL A 63 -4.10 1.80 4.74
C VAL A 63 -4.91 3.03 5.12
N GLU A 64 -4.30 4.01 5.79
CA GLU A 64 -4.93 5.29 6.15
C GLU A 64 -5.32 6.09 4.90
N ASP A 65 -4.39 6.29 3.97
CA ASP A 65 -4.64 6.99 2.70
C ASP A 65 -5.78 6.32 1.90
N LEU A 66 -5.83 4.97 1.90
CA LEU A 66 -6.90 4.24 1.24
C LEU A 66 -8.26 4.46 1.94
N LYS A 67 -8.31 4.48 3.27
CA LYS A 67 -9.54 4.77 4.03
C LYS A 67 -10.07 6.19 3.74
N GLU A 68 -9.18 7.17 3.58
CA GLU A 68 -9.56 8.54 3.25
C GLU A 68 -10.06 8.68 1.80
N ARG A 69 -9.48 7.92 0.87
CA ARG A 69 -9.87 7.95 -0.55
C ARG A 69 -11.14 7.17 -0.84
N ILE A 70 -11.35 6.04 -0.18
CA ILE A 70 -12.52 5.20 -0.37
C ILE A 70 -13.73 5.89 0.25
N LYS A 71 -14.75 6.16 -0.58
CA LYS A 71 -15.97 6.79 -0.09
C LYS A 71 -16.87 5.75 0.59
N PRO A 72 -17.53 6.11 1.71
CA PRO A 72 -18.50 5.24 2.35
C PRO A 72 -19.70 4.97 1.42
N VAL A 73 -20.36 3.84 1.64
CA VAL A 73 -21.58 3.46 0.89
C VAL A 73 -22.70 4.47 1.16
N ASP A 74 -23.26 4.98 0.08
CA ASP A 74 -24.46 5.82 0.01
C ASP A 74 -25.63 4.99 -0.53
N ILE A 75 -26.66 4.80 0.29
CA ILE A 75 -27.82 3.95 -0.03
C ILE A 75 -28.71 4.54 -1.14
N SER A 76 -28.56 5.83 -1.46
CA SER A 76 -29.35 6.49 -2.49
C SER A 76 -28.79 6.29 -3.91
N ARG A 77 -27.57 5.75 -4.02
CA ARG A 77 -26.85 5.56 -5.29
C ARG A 77 -26.74 4.07 -5.63
N ASP A 78 -26.59 3.77 -6.92
CA ASP A 78 -26.33 2.40 -7.39
C ASP A 78 -25.09 1.81 -6.68
N PRO A 79 -25.22 0.70 -5.93
CA PRO A 79 -24.11 0.05 -5.26
C PRO A 79 -23.00 -0.39 -6.22
N VAL A 80 -23.34 -0.79 -7.44
CA VAL A 80 -22.37 -1.26 -8.44
C VAL A 80 -21.46 -0.12 -8.88
N GLU A 81 -22.04 1.05 -9.18
CA GLU A 81 -21.26 2.24 -9.56
C GLU A 81 -20.35 2.72 -8.43
N GLN A 82 -20.83 2.70 -7.17
CA GLN A 82 -20.00 3.07 -6.03
C GLN A 82 -18.79 2.15 -5.85
N VAL A 83 -18.98 0.83 -6.04
CA VAL A 83 -17.89 -0.15 -6.01
C VAL A 83 -16.90 0.13 -7.14
N LYS A 84 -17.37 0.37 -8.38
CA LYS A 84 -16.50 0.71 -9.51
C LYS A 84 -15.67 1.96 -9.23
N GLU A 85 -16.28 3.02 -8.71
CA GLU A 85 -15.58 4.25 -8.35
C GLU A 85 -14.52 4.01 -7.27
N ASN A 86 -14.84 3.25 -6.23
CA ASN A 86 -13.88 2.95 -5.17
C ASN A 86 -12.73 2.07 -5.66
N VAL A 87 -13.00 1.07 -6.51
CA VAL A 87 -11.96 0.28 -7.18
C VAL A 87 -11.06 1.17 -8.02
N LYS A 88 -11.63 2.12 -8.78
CA LYS A 88 -10.85 3.09 -9.56
C LYS A 88 -9.95 3.95 -8.66
N ARG A 89 -10.45 4.45 -7.53
CA ARG A 89 -9.67 5.24 -6.56
C ARG A 89 -8.48 4.46 -5.99
N VAL A 90 -8.65 3.18 -5.70
CA VAL A 90 -7.58 2.29 -5.23
C VAL A 90 -6.52 2.09 -6.33
N ILE A 91 -6.95 1.82 -7.56
CA ILE A 91 -6.05 1.65 -8.71
C ILE A 91 -5.27 2.94 -8.98
N ASP A 92 -5.95 4.09 -9.03
CA ASP A 92 -5.32 5.39 -9.26
C ASP A 92 -4.26 5.70 -8.19
N TYR A 93 -4.58 5.49 -6.91
CA TYR A 93 -3.62 5.67 -5.81
C TYR A 93 -2.39 4.76 -5.95
N ALA A 94 -2.58 3.49 -6.32
CA ALA A 94 -1.47 2.56 -6.51
C ALA A 94 -0.59 2.94 -7.73
N LEU A 95 -1.17 3.54 -8.77
CA LEU A 95 -0.45 4.03 -9.94
C LEU A 95 0.27 5.36 -9.68
N GLU A 96 -0.31 6.25 -8.87
CA GLU A 96 0.35 7.44 -8.33
C GLU A 96 1.58 7.06 -7.50
N ASN A 97 1.46 6.00 -6.68
CA ASN A 97 2.51 5.49 -5.81
C ASN A 97 3.18 4.23 -6.36
N ARG A 98 3.45 4.22 -7.68
CA ARG A 98 3.88 3.03 -8.44
C ARG A 98 5.05 2.26 -7.82
N GLU A 99 6.07 2.94 -7.33
CA GLU A 99 7.24 2.26 -6.76
C GLU A 99 6.90 1.56 -5.44
N LEU A 100 6.09 2.19 -4.59
CA LEU A 100 5.58 1.56 -3.38
C LEU A 100 4.66 0.37 -3.71
N ALA A 101 3.78 0.53 -4.69
CA ALA A 101 2.93 -0.55 -5.18
C ALA A 101 3.75 -1.73 -5.74
N LYS A 102 4.90 -1.49 -6.39
CA LYS A 102 5.80 -2.57 -6.83
C LYS A 102 6.37 -3.35 -5.65
N ILE A 103 6.81 -2.67 -4.61
CA ILE A 103 7.34 -3.34 -3.41
C ILE A 103 6.24 -4.24 -2.85
N ILE A 104 5.07 -3.68 -2.57
CA ILE A 104 3.93 -4.39 -1.97
C ILE A 104 3.50 -5.61 -2.81
N LEU A 105 3.40 -5.48 -4.14
CA LEU A 105 2.80 -6.51 -5.01
C LEU A 105 3.78 -7.57 -5.51
N PHE A 106 5.07 -7.24 -5.63
CA PHE A 106 6.08 -8.18 -6.12
C PHE A 106 6.84 -8.72 -4.91
N ARG A 107 6.34 -9.85 -4.37
CA ARG A 107 6.87 -10.48 -3.15
C ARG A 107 8.38 -10.67 -3.22
N SER A 108 9.07 -10.28 -2.13
CA SER A 108 10.39 -10.78 -1.80
C SER A 108 10.26 -12.12 -1.05
N CYS A 109 11.25 -13.01 -1.17
CA CYS A 109 11.28 -14.30 -0.48
C CYS A 109 11.83 -14.21 0.97
N GLU A 110 11.96 -13.02 1.53
CA GLU A 110 12.46 -12.82 2.90
C GLU A 110 11.32 -13.01 3.93
N PRO A 111 11.50 -13.81 4.99
CA PRO A 111 10.43 -14.16 5.92
C PRO A 111 9.78 -12.98 6.66
N ASN A 112 10.56 -12.02 7.16
CA ASN A 112 10.01 -10.88 7.92
C ASN A 112 9.20 -9.96 7.00
N TYR A 113 9.72 -9.69 5.81
CA TYR A 113 9.02 -8.97 4.75
C TYR A 113 7.70 -9.64 4.37
N ALA A 114 7.72 -10.95 4.14
CA ALA A 114 6.52 -11.71 3.78
C ALA A 114 5.44 -11.56 4.87
N LYS A 115 5.82 -11.67 6.14
CA LYS A 115 4.90 -11.51 7.27
C LYS A 115 4.28 -10.11 7.33
N ILE A 116 5.08 -9.06 7.16
CA ILE A 116 4.60 -7.67 7.17
C ILE A 116 3.59 -7.43 6.04
N ILE A 117 3.89 -7.94 4.84
CA ILE A 117 3.00 -7.84 3.67
C ILE A 117 1.70 -8.65 3.88
N ASP A 118 1.80 -9.85 4.46
CA ASP A 118 0.62 -10.67 4.74
C ASP A 118 -0.28 -9.98 5.77
N CYS A 119 0.28 -9.38 6.84
CA CYS A 119 -0.49 -8.56 7.79
C CYS A 119 -1.16 -7.36 7.11
N PHE A 120 -0.44 -6.65 6.23
CA PHE A 120 -1.00 -5.53 5.47
C PHE A 120 -2.19 -5.96 4.61
N PHE A 121 -2.07 -7.07 3.88
CA PHE A 121 -3.19 -7.55 3.07
C PHE A 121 -4.36 -8.02 3.91
N GLU A 122 -4.11 -8.59 5.09
CA GLU A 122 -5.16 -8.96 6.03
C GLU A 122 -5.92 -7.74 6.56
N ASP A 123 -5.23 -6.64 6.86
CA ASP A 123 -5.88 -5.36 7.23
C ASP A 123 -6.78 -4.82 6.11
N VAL A 124 -6.35 -4.96 4.85
CA VAL A 124 -7.15 -4.56 3.68
C VAL A 124 -8.36 -5.48 3.49
N VAL A 125 -8.20 -6.80 3.67
CA VAL A 125 -9.33 -7.75 3.66
C VAL A 125 -10.34 -7.36 4.73
N ASN A 126 -9.90 -7.11 5.96
CA ASN A 126 -10.76 -6.68 7.07
C ASN A 126 -11.47 -5.35 6.81
N LEU A 127 -10.86 -4.43 6.07
CA LEU A 127 -11.51 -3.19 5.65
C LEU A 127 -12.68 -3.47 4.68
N ILE A 128 -12.45 -4.33 3.68
CA ILE A 128 -13.44 -4.69 2.67
C ILE A 128 -14.57 -5.50 3.32
N SER A 129 -14.25 -6.51 4.13
CA SER A 129 -15.24 -7.35 4.83
C SER A 129 -16.21 -6.52 5.66
N ARG A 130 -15.70 -5.55 6.44
CA ARG A 130 -16.54 -4.63 7.22
C ARG A 130 -17.48 -3.79 6.35
N SER A 131 -17.03 -3.39 5.16
CA SER A 131 -17.88 -2.67 4.21
C SER A 131 -18.99 -3.57 3.63
N LEU A 132 -18.67 -4.84 3.33
CA LEU A 132 -19.64 -5.82 2.84
C LEU A 132 -20.68 -6.17 3.92
N GLU A 133 -20.25 -6.40 5.15
CA GLU A 133 -21.13 -6.61 6.31
C GLU A 133 -22.09 -5.45 6.52
N LYS A 134 -21.61 -4.21 6.39
CA LYS A 134 -22.46 -3.02 6.45
C LYS A 134 -23.50 -3.04 5.32
N GLY A 135 -23.11 -3.41 4.10
CA GLY A 135 -24.02 -3.55 2.97
C GLY A 135 -25.11 -4.61 3.20
N ILE A 136 -24.77 -5.74 3.83
CA ILE A 136 -25.73 -6.78 4.22
C ILE A 136 -26.70 -6.26 5.29
N LYS A 137 -26.18 -5.61 6.35
CA LYS A 137 -27.00 -5.04 7.43
C LYS A 137 -27.99 -3.98 6.94
N LEU A 138 -27.61 -3.23 5.92
CA LEU A 138 -28.45 -2.21 5.29
C LEU A 138 -29.44 -2.79 4.25
N GLY A 139 -29.43 -4.11 4.01
CA GLY A 139 -30.30 -4.77 3.03
C GLY A 139 -29.92 -4.52 1.57
N ILE A 140 -28.75 -3.92 1.32
CA ILE A 140 -28.24 -3.61 -0.04
C ILE A 140 -27.68 -4.86 -0.71
N LEU A 141 -27.02 -5.70 0.08
CA LEU A 141 -26.38 -6.94 -0.37
C LEU A 141 -27.12 -8.15 0.22
N LYS A 142 -27.27 -9.19 -0.59
CA LYS A 142 -27.72 -10.50 -0.08
C LYS A 142 -26.67 -11.06 0.89
N PRO A 143 -27.05 -11.85 1.91
CA PRO A 143 -26.10 -12.53 2.79
C PRO A 143 -25.11 -13.39 1.99
N HIS A 144 -23.83 -13.32 2.35
CA HIS A 144 -22.72 -14.10 1.76
C HIS A 144 -21.52 -14.11 2.73
N ASP A 145 -20.54 -14.96 2.46
CA ASP A 145 -19.26 -14.95 3.17
C ASP A 145 -18.45 -13.71 2.77
N THR A 146 -18.38 -12.73 3.68
CA THR A 146 -17.75 -11.43 3.43
C THR A 146 -16.24 -11.53 3.32
N GLU A 147 -15.61 -12.48 4.01
CA GLU A 147 -14.16 -12.70 3.95
C GLU A 147 -13.75 -13.26 2.60
N VAL A 148 -14.45 -14.30 2.12
CA VAL A 148 -14.18 -14.91 0.80
C VAL A 148 -14.33 -13.87 -0.30
N VAL A 149 -15.43 -13.10 -0.29
CA VAL A 149 -15.68 -12.06 -1.29
C VAL A 149 -14.63 -10.94 -1.20
N ALA A 150 -14.24 -10.52 0.01
CA ALA A 150 -13.17 -9.54 0.20
C ALA A 150 -11.83 -10.01 -0.40
N ARG A 151 -11.46 -11.28 -0.19
CA ARG A 151 -10.24 -11.87 -0.77
C ARG A 151 -10.31 -11.95 -2.29
N VAL A 152 -11.47 -12.25 -2.87
CA VAL A 152 -11.68 -12.23 -4.34
C VAL A 152 -11.52 -10.81 -4.90
N ILE A 153 -12.15 -9.81 -4.27
CA ILE A 153 -12.03 -8.39 -4.67
C ILE A 153 -10.57 -7.95 -4.60
N LEU A 154 -9.91 -8.19 -3.46
CA LEU A 154 -8.50 -7.85 -3.28
C LEU A 154 -7.62 -8.56 -4.32
N GLY A 155 -7.85 -9.85 -4.57
CA GLY A 155 -7.16 -10.63 -5.60
C GLY A 155 -7.26 -10.00 -7.00
N GLY A 156 -8.49 -9.69 -7.42
CA GLY A 156 -8.74 -9.05 -8.72
C GLY A 156 -8.08 -7.68 -8.86
N VAL A 157 -8.22 -6.82 -7.84
CA VAL A 157 -7.61 -5.48 -7.84
C VAL A 157 -6.08 -5.57 -7.87
N LYS A 158 -5.47 -6.43 -7.06
CA LYS A 158 -4.02 -6.67 -7.06
C LYS A 158 -3.52 -7.10 -8.44
N GLU A 159 -4.23 -8.04 -9.10
CA GLU A 159 -3.83 -8.53 -10.42
C GLU A 159 -3.87 -7.44 -11.48
N VAL A 160 -4.92 -6.61 -11.47
CA VAL A 160 -5.05 -5.47 -12.38
C VAL A 160 -3.91 -4.48 -12.17
N ILE A 161 -3.63 -4.08 -10.92
CA ILE A 161 -2.53 -3.15 -10.60
C ILE A 161 -1.19 -3.74 -11.06
N LYS A 162 -0.91 -5.00 -10.73
CA LYS A 162 0.32 -5.72 -11.13
C LYS A 162 0.48 -5.71 -12.66
N SER A 163 -0.59 -6.03 -13.39
CA SER A 163 -0.62 -6.05 -14.86
C SER A 163 -0.34 -4.67 -15.46
N LEU A 164 -0.95 -3.60 -14.92
CA LEU A 164 -0.73 -2.22 -15.38
C LEU A 164 0.70 -1.74 -15.09
N ILE A 165 1.26 -2.11 -13.94
CA ILE A 165 2.66 -1.83 -13.61
C ILE A 165 3.59 -2.54 -14.60
N CYS A 166 3.35 -3.82 -14.91
CA CYS A 166 4.16 -4.59 -15.85
C CYS A 166 4.04 -4.12 -17.31
N LYS A 167 2.83 -3.84 -17.82
CA LYS A 167 2.62 -3.43 -19.23
C LYS A 167 3.40 -2.17 -19.59
N ARG A 168 3.51 -1.20 -18.69
CA ARG A 168 4.30 0.03 -18.92
C ARG A 168 5.81 -0.26 -19.09
N LYS A 169 6.35 -1.31 -18.44
CA LYS A 169 7.73 -1.76 -18.65
C LYS A 169 7.94 -2.34 -20.07
N LEU A 170 6.96 -3.07 -20.60
CA LEU A 170 7.05 -3.65 -21.95
C LEU A 170 7.07 -2.57 -23.05
N ILE A 171 6.29 -1.51 -22.89
CA ILE A 171 6.27 -0.37 -23.83
C ILE A 171 7.61 0.41 -23.77
N GLN A 172 8.12 0.70 -22.57
CA GLN A 172 9.42 1.38 -22.40
C GLN A 172 10.61 0.53 -22.88
N LYS A 173 10.56 -0.80 -22.71
CA LYS A 173 11.61 -1.71 -23.19
C LYS A 173 11.62 -1.82 -24.72
N LYS A 174 10.44 -1.85 -25.37
CA LYS A 174 10.34 -1.78 -26.85
C LYS A 174 10.90 -0.48 -27.42
N LEU A 175 10.66 0.66 -26.76
CA LEU A 175 11.20 1.96 -27.20
C LEU A 175 12.74 2.06 -27.06
N ARG A 176 13.35 1.33 -26.10
CA ARG A 176 14.81 1.30 -25.91
C ARG A 176 15.56 0.31 -26.79
N MET A 177 14.89 -0.64 -27.43
CA MET A 177 15.50 -1.62 -28.34
C MET A 177 15.47 -1.18 -29.80
N ASN A 178 14.91 -0.01 -30.11
CA ASN A 178 14.82 0.56 -31.45
C ASN A 178 15.83 1.70 -31.69
N PHE A 179 16.94 1.73 -30.96
CA PHE A 179 18.09 2.61 -31.19
C PHE A 179 19.38 1.79 -31.13
#